data_AF-A0A7Y9C6Y2-F1
#
_entry.id   AF-A0A7Y9C6Y2-F1
#
_cell.length_a   1.000
_cell.length_b   1.000
_cell.length_c   1.000
_cell.angle_alpha   90.00
_cell.angle_beta   90.00
_cell.angle_gamma   90.00
#
_symmetry.space_group_name_H-M   'P 1'
#
loop_
_entity.id
_entity.type
_entity.pdbx_description
1 polymer ?
#
loop_
_entity_poly.entity_id
_entity_poly.type
_entity_poly.pdbx_seq_one_letter_code
_entity_poly.pdbx_strand_id
1 'polypeptide(L)'
;MKSYITLKNIKQEYLSDQYNKNEVSFLNRNIQKIIEALISDLKSITDEEITIYESKIYFDDVYFRQSATAYFFRAKFTNDNEYLLSIECLVDFDKIGIKPKTEPRNENLKSFHQNLLSKSNAEEFAELKTLTLQSEPKTTINQ
;
A
#
# COMPACT_ATOMS: atom_id res chain seq x y z
N MET A 1 10.04 0.14 -5.44
CA MET A 1 9.31 0.22 -4.15
C MET A 1 9.39 -1.12 -3.48
N LYS A 2 9.77 -1.16 -2.19
CA LYS A 2 10.00 -2.40 -1.44
C LYS A 2 8.72 -3.22 -1.31
N SER A 3 7.60 -2.57 -1.04
CA SER A 3 6.27 -3.20 -0.87
C SER A 3 5.86 -4.01 -2.10
N TYR A 4 6.05 -3.49 -3.31
CA TYR A 4 5.77 -4.22 -4.56
C TYR A 4 6.69 -5.42 -4.77
N ILE A 5 7.97 -5.32 -4.38
CA ILE A 5 8.90 -6.46 -4.45
C ILE A 5 8.44 -7.55 -3.47
N THR A 6 8.14 -7.15 -2.23
CA THR A 6 7.62 -8.06 -1.20
C THR A 6 6.33 -8.73 -1.63
N LEU A 7 5.36 -7.98 -2.19
CA LEU A 7 4.09 -8.52 -2.64
C LEU A 7 4.26 -9.54 -3.77
N LYS A 8 5.15 -9.27 -4.74
CA LYS A 8 5.49 -10.21 -5.81
C LYS A 8 6.11 -11.49 -5.28
N ASN A 9 7.02 -11.39 -4.30
CA ASN A 9 7.63 -12.57 -3.68
C ASN A 9 6.59 -13.42 -2.95
N ILE A 10 5.70 -12.78 -2.17
CA ILE A 10 4.58 -13.43 -1.51
C ILE A 10 3.70 -14.16 -2.53
N LYS A 11 3.35 -13.51 -3.64
CA LYS A 11 2.56 -14.12 -4.72
C LYS A 11 3.26 -15.35 -5.31
N GLN A 12 4.54 -15.26 -5.64
CA GLN A 12 5.28 -16.38 -6.23
C GLN A 12 5.33 -17.59 -5.29
N GLU A 13 5.66 -17.36 -4.02
CA GLU A 13 5.67 -18.40 -3.00
C GLU A 13 4.27 -18.98 -2.80
N TYR A 14 3.24 -18.13 -2.73
CA TYR A 14 1.84 -18.54 -2.62
C TYR A 14 1.40 -19.43 -3.80
N LEU A 15 1.70 -19.04 -5.04
CA LEU A 15 1.38 -19.84 -6.24
C LEU A 15 2.15 -21.16 -6.28
N SER A 16 3.38 -21.20 -5.76
CA SER A 16 4.18 -22.43 -5.68
C SER A 16 3.69 -23.42 -4.62
N ASP A 17 3.03 -22.91 -3.57
CA ASP A 17 2.52 -23.68 -2.42
C ASP A 17 1.04 -24.08 -2.57
N GLN A 18 0.40 -23.83 -3.73
CA GLN A 18 -1.03 -24.14 -4.01
C GLN A 18 -1.43 -25.62 -3.83
N TYR A 19 -0.48 -26.51 -3.55
CA TYR A 19 -0.72 -27.92 -3.20
C TYR A 19 -0.79 -28.18 -1.69
N ASN A 20 -0.49 -27.20 -0.83
CA ASN A 20 -0.55 -27.32 0.63
C ASN A 20 -1.80 -26.63 1.21
N LYS A 21 -2.53 -27.38 2.04
CA LYS A 21 -3.84 -27.03 2.63
C LYS A 21 -3.84 -25.85 3.64
N ASN A 22 -2.78 -25.04 3.71
CA ASN A 22 -2.58 -24.03 4.76
C ASN A 22 -2.29 -22.61 4.22
N GLU A 23 -2.95 -22.22 3.12
CA GLU A 23 -2.73 -20.96 2.40
C GLU A 23 -2.90 -19.70 3.25
N VAL A 24 -3.92 -19.65 4.12
CA VAL A 24 -4.13 -18.54 5.06
C VAL A 24 -2.97 -18.40 6.07
N SER A 25 -2.37 -19.52 6.50
CA SER A 25 -1.22 -19.49 7.40
C SER A 25 0.03 -18.92 6.72
N PHE A 26 0.19 -19.15 5.41
CA PHE A 26 1.29 -18.59 4.63
C PHE A 26 1.16 -17.08 4.52
N LEU A 27 -0.04 -16.59 4.19
CA LEU A 27 -0.31 -15.16 4.12
C LEU A 27 -0.09 -14.47 5.47
N ASN A 28 -0.55 -15.09 6.57
CA ASN A 28 -0.32 -14.59 7.93
C ASN A 28 1.18 -14.50 8.28
N ARG A 29 1.98 -15.51 7.92
CA ARG A 29 3.44 -15.49 8.18
C ARG A 29 4.18 -14.38 7.44
N ASN A 30 3.61 -13.87 6.35
CA ASN A 30 4.22 -12.81 5.56
C ASN A 30 3.65 -11.40 5.83
N ILE A 31 2.64 -11.27 6.72
CA ILE A 31 1.98 -9.99 6.99
C ILE A 31 2.97 -8.92 7.49
N GLN A 32 3.89 -9.31 8.36
CA GLN A 32 4.87 -8.38 8.93
C GLN A 32 5.84 -7.85 7.86
N LYS A 33 6.26 -8.71 6.92
CA LYS A 33 7.16 -8.31 5.83
C LYS A 33 6.53 -7.24 4.94
N ILE A 34 5.24 -7.39 4.60
CA ILE A 34 4.55 -6.39 3.77
C ILE A 34 4.29 -5.10 4.55
N ILE A 35 3.98 -5.18 5.86
CA ILE A 35 3.85 -4.01 6.75
C ILE A 35 5.15 -3.19 6.78
N GLU A 36 6.28 -3.84 7.04
CA GLU A 36 7.59 -3.18 7.10
C GLU A 36 7.96 -2.52 5.77
N ALA A 37 7.67 -3.20 4.67
CA ALA A 37 7.92 -2.68 3.33
C ALA A 37 7.02 -1.46 3.00
N LEU A 38 5.74 -1.50 3.40
CA LEU A 38 4.81 -0.38 3.26
C LEU A 38 5.24 0.83 4.09
N ILE A 39 5.61 0.62 5.36
CA ILE A 39 6.11 1.67 6.25
C ILE A 39 7.36 2.31 5.64
N SER A 40 8.31 1.51 5.16
CA SER A 40 9.53 2.02 4.54
C SER A 40 9.25 2.83 3.28
N ASP A 41 8.32 2.38 2.42
CA ASP A 41 7.99 3.09 1.18
C ASP A 41 7.23 4.39 1.46
N LEU A 42 6.25 4.37 2.38
CA LEU A 42 5.46 5.55 2.73
C LEU A 42 6.30 6.61 3.44
N LYS A 43 7.16 6.21 4.38
CA LYS A 43 8.14 7.11 4.98
C LYS A 43 9.05 7.75 3.94
N SER A 44 9.48 7.00 2.92
CA SER A 44 10.29 7.56 1.83
C SER A 44 9.53 8.54 0.93
N ILE A 45 8.20 8.45 0.88
CA ILE A 45 7.36 9.35 0.07
C ILE A 45 7.02 10.62 0.84
N THR A 46 6.69 10.48 2.12
CA THR A 46 6.15 11.59 2.93
C THR A 46 7.19 12.24 3.83
N ASP A 47 8.33 11.60 4.07
CA ASP A 47 9.30 11.95 5.12
C ASP A 47 8.69 11.97 6.54
N GLU A 48 7.58 11.26 6.72
CA GLU A 48 6.81 11.23 7.98
C GLU A 48 6.74 9.80 8.50
N GLU A 49 6.80 9.64 9.83
CA GLU A 49 6.62 8.35 10.47
C GLU A 49 5.16 7.87 10.35
N ILE A 50 4.98 6.61 9.95
CA ILE A 50 3.68 6.00 9.76
C ILE A 50 3.58 4.69 10.56
N THR A 51 2.42 4.47 11.18
CA THR A 51 2.11 3.24 11.91
C THR A 51 0.94 2.53 11.24
N ILE A 52 1.11 1.25 10.94
CA ILE A 52 0.00 0.35 10.58
C ILE A 52 -0.54 -0.24 11.88
N TYR A 53 -1.81 0.03 12.20
CA TYR A 53 -2.41 -0.33 13.49
C TYR A 53 -3.51 -1.39 13.37
N GLU A 54 -3.98 -1.67 12.16
CA GLU A 54 -4.96 -2.72 11.88
C GLU A 54 -4.54 -3.46 10.61
N SER A 55 -4.72 -4.77 10.62
CA SER A 55 -4.46 -5.62 9.46
C SER A 55 -5.51 -6.72 9.36
N LYS A 56 -5.94 -7.02 8.14
CA LYS A 56 -6.86 -8.09 7.82
C LYS A 56 -6.43 -8.78 6.53
N ILE A 57 -6.56 -10.10 6.50
CA ILE A 57 -6.29 -10.92 5.32
C ILE A 57 -7.63 -11.40 4.78
N TYR A 58 -7.84 -11.22 3.48
CA TYR A 58 -8.90 -11.90 2.76
C TYR A 58 -8.25 -12.90 1.82
N PHE A 59 -8.75 -14.12 1.89
CA PHE A 59 -8.34 -15.22 1.05
C PHE A 59 -9.53 -15.57 0.17
N ASP A 60 -9.33 -15.53 -1.14
CA ASP A 60 -10.36 -15.98 -2.08
C ASP A 60 -10.07 -17.43 -2.48
N ASP A 61 -11.08 -18.28 -2.32
CA ASP A 61 -10.96 -19.69 -2.64
C ASP A 61 -10.77 -19.87 -4.15
N VAL A 62 -9.68 -20.55 -4.53
CA VAL A 62 -9.33 -20.84 -5.92
C VAL A 62 -10.43 -21.59 -6.67
N TYR A 63 -11.29 -22.35 -5.98
CA TYR A 63 -12.40 -23.10 -6.58
C TYR A 63 -13.66 -22.25 -6.84
N PHE A 64 -13.80 -21.11 -6.16
CA PHE A 64 -14.99 -20.25 -6.21
C PHE A 64 -14.63 -18.77 -6.35
N ARG A 65 -13.61 -18.47 -7.17
CA ARG A 65 -13.08 -17.10 -7.34
C ARG A 65 -14.17 -16.08 -7.60
N GLN A 66 -14.52 -15.30 -6.59
CA GLN A 66 -15.45 -14.17 -6.68
C GLN A 66 -14.78 -12.85 -6.29
N SER A 67 -13.56 -12.90 -5.75
CA SER A 67 -12.83 -11.77 -5.18
C SER A 67 -11.32 -11.88 -5.45
N ALA A 68 -10.50 -11.21 -4.64
CA ALA A 68 -9.05 -11.24 -4.71
C ALA A 68 -8.47 -11.64 -3.34
N THR A 69 -7.41 -12.44 -3.35
CA THR A 69 -6.54 -12.61 -2.20
C THR A 69 -5.81 -11.31 -1.93
N ALA A 70 -5.96 -10.78 -0.71
CA ALA A 70 -5.52 -9.44 -0.39
C ALA A 70 -5.19 -9.24 1.09
N TYR A 71 -4.25 -8.33 1.33
CA TYR A 71 -4.04 -7.72 2.64
C TYR A 71 -4.72 -6.35 2.68
N PHE A 72 -5.43 -6.07 3.76
CA PHE A 72 -6.02 -4.77 4.04
C PHE A 72 -5.41 -4.22 5.32
N PHE A 73 -4.94 -2.98 5.26
CA PHE A 73 -4.32 -2.30 6.39
C PHE A 73 -5.01 -0.98 6.67
N ARG A 74 -5.02 -0.59 7.94
CA ARG A 74 -5.24 0.80 8.34
C ARG A 74 -3.97 1.39 8.91
N ALA A 75 -3.66 2.59 8.45
CA ALA A 75 -2.46 3.30 8.84
C ALA A 75 -2.79 4.73 9.27
N LYS A 76 -1.92 5.29 10.10
CA LYS A 76 -1.96 6.70 10.52
C LYS A 76 -0.55 7.25 10.66
N PHE A 77 -0.38 8.55 10.48
CA PHE A 77 0.90 9.21 10.67
C PHE A 77 1.10 9.58 12.15
N THR A 78 2.31 9.42 12.66
CA THR A 78 2.62 9.68 14.08
C THR A 78 2.42 11.16 14.43
N ASN A 79 2.75 12.05 13.48
CA ASN A 79 2.63 13.51 13.63
C ASN A 79 1.22 14.03 13.30
N ASP A 80 0.30 13.15 12.87
CA ASP A 80 -1.11 13.47 12.62
C ASP A 80 -1.97 12.20 12.77
N ASN A 81 -2.23 11.82 14.03
CA ASN A 81 -2.94 10.58 14.35
C ASN A 81 -4.38 10.54 13.84
N GLU A 82 -4.94 11.68 13.47
CA GLU A 82 -6.29 11.81 12.91
C GLU A 82 -6.30 11.63 11.39
N TYR A 83 -5.14 11.69 10.72
CA TYR A 83 -5.03 11.40 9.29
C TYR A 83 -4.89 9.89 9.06
N LEU A 84 -5.98 9.27 8.61
CA LEU A 84 -6.14 7.84 8.46
C LEU A 84 -6.08 7.43 6.98
N LEU A 85 -5.37 6.35 6.70
CA LEU A 85 -5.29 5.72 5.39
C LEU A 85 -5.83 4.29 5.45
N SER A 86 -6.48 3.86 4.38
CA SER A 86 -6.64 2.45 4.06
C SER A 86 -5.68 2.06 2.96
N ILE A 87 -5.04 0.90 3.10
CA ILE A 87 -4.10 0.35 2.14
C ILE A 87 -4.58 -1.05 1.77
N GLU A 88 -4.66 -1.33 0.48
CA GLU A 88 -5.08 -2.61 -0.06
C GLU A 88 -3.96 -3.20 -0.92
N CYS A 89 -3.44 -4.35 -0.53
CA CYS A 89 -2.44 -5.09 -1.30
C CYS A 89 -3.10 -6.30 -1.93
N LEU A 90 -3.47 -6.18 -3.21
CA LEU A 90 -4.10 -7.24 -3.99
C LEU A 90 -3.02 -8.18 -4.52
N VAL A 91 -2.85 -9.33 -3.87
CA VAL A 91 -1.79 -10.31 -4.15
C VAL A 91 -1.93 -10.83 -5.57
N ASP A 92 -3.14 -11.20 -6.00
CA ASP A 92 -3.38 -11.76 -7.34
C ASP A 92 -3.00 -10.79 -8.47
N PHE A 93 -3.15 -9.49 -8.23
CA PHE A 93 -2.98 -8.45 -9.24
C PHE A 93 -1.66 -7.69 -9.13
N ASP A 94 -0.81 -8.01 -8.16
CA ASP A 94 0.43 -7.26 -7.88
C ASP A 94 0.19 -5.75 -7.70
N LYS A 95 -0.95 -5.38 -7.11
CA LYS A 95 -1.39 -3.98 -6.94
C LYS A 95 -1.41 -3.58 -5.48
N ILE A 96 -0.99 -2.34 -5.21
CA ILE A 96 -1.11 -1.71 -3.89
C ILE A 96 -1.85 -0.39 -4.05
N GLY A 97 -3.10 -0.35 -3.58
CA GLY A 97 -3.95 0.84 -3.54
C GLY A 97 -3.90 1.53 -2.19
N ILE A 98 -3.99 2.85 -2.19
CA ILE A 98 -4.09 3.68 -0.99
C ILE A 98 -5.27 4.63 -1.13
N LYS A 99 -6.03 4.75 -0.05
CA LYS A 99 -7.21 5.62 0.03
C LYS A 99 -7.17 6.42 1.33
N PRO A 100 -7.23 7.76 1.27
CA PRO A 100 -7.41 8.56 2.47
C PRO A 100 -8.82 8.31 3.05
N LYS A 101 -8.92 8.25 4.38
CA LYS A 101 -10.19 8.12 5.11
C LYS A 101 -10.59 9.41 5.83
N THR A 102 -9.62 10.27 6.07
CA THR A 102 -9.80 11.58 6.72
C THR A 102 -8.85 12.58 6.07
N GLU A 103 -8.95 13.85 6.48
CA GLU A 103 -8.10 14.95 6.02
C GLU A 103 -6.91 15.17 6.96
N PRO A 104 -5.71 15.47 6.44
CA PRO A 104 -4.59 15.87 7.26
C PRO A 104 -4.72 17.30 7.78
N ARG A 105 -4.25 17.51 9.01
CA ARG A 105 -4.03 18.82 9.64
C ARG A 105 -2.62 19.32 9.37
N ASN A 106 -1.65 18.43 9.27
CA ASN A 106 -0.25 18.75 9.00
C ASN A 106 -0.04 19.21 7.52
N GLU A 107 0.63 20.36 7.32
CA GLU A 107 0.90 20.94 5.99
C GLU A 107 1.71 20.02 5.06
N ASN A 108 2.71 19.29 5.59
CA ASN A 108 3.49 18.32 4.81
C ASN A 108 2.57 17.21 4.26
N LEU A 109 1.66 16.73 5.10
CA LEU A 109 0.73 15.65 4.74
C LEU A 109 -0.40 16.13 3.82
N LYS A 110 -0.74 17.43 3.81
CA LYS A 110 -1.68 18.00 2.82
C LYS A 110 -1.18 17.85 1.40
N SER A 111 0.11 18.07 1.13
CA SER A 111 0.69 17.87 -0.20
C SER A 111 0.57 16.41 -0.65
N PHE A 112 0.92 15.47 0.23
CA PHE A 112 0.74 14.04 -0.02
C PHE A 112 -0.73 13.66 -0.24
N HIS A 113 -1.66 14.22 0.55
CA HIS A 113 -3.09 14.00 0.40
C HIS A 113 -3.61 14.49 -0.96
N GLN A 114 -3.22 15.70 -1.38
CA GLN A 114 -3.61 16.22 -2.70
C GLN A 114 -3.03 15.36 -3.84
N ASN A 115 -1.79 14.90 -3.70
CA ASN A 115 -1.20 13.97 -4.66
C ASN A 115 -2.00 12.65 -4.72
N LEU A 116 -2.35 12.06 -3.58
CA LEU A 116 -3.24 10.90 -3.50
C LEU A 116 -4.54 11.15 -4.27
N LEU A 117 -5.30 12.20 -3.92
CA LEU A 117 -6.58 12.51 -4.57
C LEU A 117 -6.43 12.69 -6.09
N SER A 118 -5.36 13.36 -6.54
CA SER A 118 -5.12 13.60 -7.98
C SER A 118 -4.80 12.33 -8.79
N LYS A 119 -4.36 11.27 -8.11
CA LYS A 119 -4.02 9.97 -8.72
C LYS A 119 -5.09 8.91 -8.46
N SER A 120 -6.14 9.24 -7.70
CA SER A 120 -7.19 8.31 -7.36
C SER A 120 -8.06 7.97 -8.57
N ASN A 121 -8.47 6.69 -8.65
CA ASN A 121 -9.46 6.21 -9.59
C ASN A 121 -10.90 6.52 -9.10
N ALA A 122 -11.91 6.01 -9.82
CA ALA A 122 -13.32 6.19 -9.48
C ALA A 122 -13.74 5.57 -8.13
N GLU A 123 -12.93 4.66 -7.56
CA GLU A 123 -13.15 4.04 -6.25
C GLU A 123 -12.37 4.77 -5.13
N GLU A 124 -11.75 5.90 -5.48
CA GLU A 124 -10.92 6.76 -4.64
C GLU A 124 -9.61 6.09 -4.20
N PHE A 125 -9.13 5.10 -4.96
CA PHE A 125 -7.82 4.48 -4.76
C PHE A 125 -6.78 5.07 -5.69
N ALA A 126 -5.68 5.53 -5.09
CA ALA A 126 -4.46 5.83 -5.82
C ALA A 126 -3.50 4.64 -5.72
N GLU A 127 -2.87 4.25 -6.82
CA GLU A 127 -1.89 3.17 -6.81
C GLU A 127 -0.57 3.68 -6.19
N LEU A 128 -0.05 3.01 -5.16
CA LEU A 128 1.11 3.49 -4.38
C LEU A 128 2.31 3.89 -5.26
N LYS A 129 2.56 3.16 -6.35
CA LYS A 129 3.68 3.44 -7.27
C LYS A 129 3.54 4.74 -8.05
N THR A 130 2.35 5.34 -8.12
CA THR A 130 2.13 6.62 -8.80
C THR A 130 2.35 7.82 -7.88
N LEU A 131 2.63 7.58 -6.59
CA LEU A 131 2.77 8.62 -5.57
C LEU A 131 4.21 9.10 -5.35
N THR A 132 5.19 8.48 -6.02
CA THR A 132 6.57 8.98 -5.99
C THR A 132 6.63 10.33 -6.69
N LEU A 133 7.19 11.33 -6.01
CA LEU A 133 7.41 12.67 -6.58
C LEU A 133 8.12 12.55 -7.93
N GLN A 134 7.47 13.03 -9.00
CA GLN A 134 8.20 13.42 -10.20
C GLN A 134 9.20 14.48 -9.75
N SER A 135 10.49 14.19 -9.92
CA SER A 135 11.52 15.22 -9.82
C SER A 135 11.08 16.37 -10.72
N GLU A 136 10.96 17.59 -10.18
CA GLU A 136 10.60 18.76 -10.98
C GLU A 136 11.47 18.84 -12.24
N PRO A 137 10.92 19.27 -13.39
CA PRO A 137 11.75 19.52 -14.56
C PRO A 137 12.78 20.59 -14.19
N LYS A 138 14.07 20.25 -14.30
CA LYS A 138 15.16 21.22 -14.18
C LYS A 138 14.90 22.35 -15.17
N THR A 139 14.48 23.50 -14.67
CA THR A 139 14.43 24.75 -15.43
C THR A 139 15.85 25.03 -15.87
N THR A 140 16.16 24.71 -17.12
CA THR A 140 17.44 25.07 -17.72
C THR A 140 17.32 26.56 -18.04
N ILE A 141 17.89 27.38 -17.16
CA ILE A 141 18.09 28.80 -17.44
C ILE A 141 19.18 28.86 -18.52
N ASN A 142 18.78 29.11 -19.76
CA ASN A 142 19.72 29.46 -20.81
C ASN A 142 20.27 30.86 -20.49
N GLN A 143 21.57 30.93 -20.24
CA GLN A 143 22.35 32.16 -20.27
C GLN A 143 22.69 32.52 -21.71
#